data_AF-A0A9R0CTE6-F1
#
_entry.id   AF-A0A9R0CTE6-F1
#
_cell.length_a   1.000
_cell.length_b   1.000
_cell.length_c   1.000
_cell.angle_alpha   90.00
_cell.angle_beta   90.00
_cell.angle_gamma   90.00
#
_symmetry.space_group_name_H-M   'P 1'
#
loop_
_entity.id
_entity.type
_entity.pdbx_description
1 polymer ?
#
loop_
_entity_poly.entity_id
_entity_poly.type
_entity_poly.pdbx_seq_one_letter_code
_entity_poly.pdbx_strand_id
1 'polypeptide(L)'
;MSAMWNEGDPRRELPSHEVAMGRSPGAEVVVLDDRVIEAASRAQPGVTNINVTKSSRLHIGPKFVSVTQNIDNTEVVKDLPLPRYLWDIAKSTTRAERLSCAAAIVVLAVCIILIVYFTVVSKKHANAVVDVAPHEWYITKKMWLAPKFINDEKTEFTPVKLIIIAHTVSPECNLFVNCAAEMVNLQNYFTTHYGYDLPYNFVIGNEGRVYEGRSWEIIGAHTSGYNRCSLGLAFIGDYREGLPSYSKVTSLQLQRAQMLLDKGVELGYIDKDYQVVGAKDLASSYSPGTNLYREIQKWPHYAHNNTFRGKTCEEIYNRALPHTTTSTPRTVEINETTTLL
;
A
#
# COMPACT_ATOMS: atom_id res chain seq x y z
N MET A 1 11.39 -16.38 -26.09
CA MET A 1 11.98 -15.52 -25.05
C MET A 1 10.83 -15.05 -24.17
N SER A 2 10.60 -15.73 -23.04
CA SER A 2 9.46 -15.49 -22.16
C SER A 2 9.88 -14.64 -20.97
N ALA A 3 9.31 -13.45 -20.84
CA ALA A 3 9.43 -12.66 -19.63
C ALA A 3 8.28 -13.05 -18.67
N MET A 4 8.61 -13.89 -17.69
CA MET A 4 7.77 -14.16 -16.54
C MET A 4 7.85 -12.97 -15.59
N TRP A 5 6.68 -12.44 -15.23
CA TRP A 5 6.53 -11.55 -14.08
C TRP A 5 6.71 -12.37 -12.81
N ASN A 6 7.82 -12.16 -12.11
CA ASN A 6 8.09 -12.73 -10.79
C ASN A 6 8.33 -11.58 -9.81
N GLU A 7 7.44 -11.42 -8.82
CA GLU A 7 7.48 -10.34 -7.82
C GLU A 7 7.92 -10.92 -6.47
N GLY A 8 8.93 -10.29 -5.83
CA GLY A 8 9.65 -10.82 -4.66
C GLY A 8 9.08 -10.45 -3.27
N ASP A 9 9.45 -11.26 -2.28
CA ASP A 9 9.05 -11.25 -0.85
C ASP A 9 9.94 -10.33 0.03
N PRO A 10 9.40 -9.47 0.92
CA PRO A 10 10.21 -8.65 1.81
C PRO A 10 10.16 -9.14 3.27
N ARG A 11 11.19 -9.86 3.73
CA ARG A 11 11.52 -9.99 5.17
C ARG A 11 13.03 -9.92 5.41
N ARG A 12 13.48 -8.89 6.12
CA ARG A 12 14.77 -8.87 6.84
C ARG A 12 14.68 -8.01 8.10
N GLU A 13 15.00 -8.66 9.22
CA GLU A 13 15.08 -8.15 10.60
C GLU A 13 16.40 -7.39 10.86
N LEU A 14 16.44 -6.56 11.91
CA LEU A 14 17.62 -5.86 12.43
C LEU A 14 17.76 -6.11 13.96
N PRO A 15 18.97 -6.21 14.54
CA PRO A 15 19.18 -6.54 15.95
C PRO A 15 19.57 -5.36 16.87
N SER A 16 19.39 -5.58 18.18
CA SER A 16 19.54 -4.72 19.35
C SER A 16 20.97 -4.58 19.91
N HIS A 17 21.27 -3.47 20.62
CA HIS A 17 22.50 -3.26 21.40
C HIS A 17 22.23 -2.88 22.88
N GLU A 18 22.94 -3.55 23.80
CA GLU A 18 23.07 -3.27 25.25
C GLU A 18 24.25 -2.33 25.57
N VAL A 19 24.19 -1.60 26.70
CA VAL A 19 25.37 -1.08 27.42
C VAL A 19 25.13 -1.07 28.95
N ALA A 20 26.13 -1.52 29.72
CA ALA A 20 26.22 -1.53 31.18
C ALA A 20 27.47 -0.76 31.68
N MET A 21 27.44 -0.24 32.92
CA MET A 21 28.58 0.11 33.84
C MET A 21 27.98 0.77 35.11
N GLY A 22 28.46 0.69 36.37
CA GLY A 22 29.75 0.31 36.99
C GLY A 22 30.06 1.29 38.15
N ARG A 23 30.56 0.85 39.30
CA ARG A 23 30.40 1.41 40.68
C ARG A 23 31.66 2.13 41.28
N SER A 24 31.47 3.20 42.09
CA SER A 24 32.11 3.66 43.39
C SER A 24 33.66 3.66 43.64
N PRO A 25 34.20 4.09 44.83
CA PRO A 25 34.00 5.26 45.75
C PRO A 25 35.33 5.84 46.35
N GLY A 26 35.29 6.82 47.28
CA GLY A 26 36.42 7.12 48.19
C GLY A 26 36.28 8.41 49.02
N ALA A 27 36.44 8.32 50.35
CA ALA A 27 36.32 9.39 51.35
C ALA A 27 37.63 9.55 52.16
N GLU A 28 37.88 10.72 52.76
CA GLU A 28 38.88 10.88 53.81
C GLU A 28 38.51 12.02 54.79
N VAL A 29 38.89 11.83 56.06
CA VAL A 29 38.51 12.56 57.29
C VAL A 29 39.78 13.10 57.95
N VAL A 30 39.75 14.29 58.57
CA VAL A 30 40.79 14.76 59.52
C VAL A 30 40.13 15.35 60.78
N VAL A 31 40.87 15.21 61.89
CA VAL A 31 40.49 15.11 63.30
C VAL A 31 40.94 16.33 64.12
N LEU A 32 40.07 16.72 65.06
CA LEU A 32 40.17 17.35 66.41
C LEU A 32 41.23 18.40 66.78
N ASP A 33 40.76 19.44 67.51
CA ASP A 33 41.42 19.90 68.75
C ASP A 33 40.39 20.32 69.81
N ASP A 34 40.64 19.88 71.04
CA ASP A 34 39.81 19.96 72.25
C ASP A 34 40.37 21.04 73.18
N ARG A 35 39.55 22.06 73.51
CA ARG A 35 39.77 22.89 74.71
C ARG A 35 38.49 23.09 75.48
N VAL A 36 38.46 22.47 76.65
CA VAL A 36 37.44 22.60 77.70
C VAL A 36 37.70 23.88 78.49
N ILE A 37 36.73 24.77 78.58
CA ILE A 37 36.68 25.87 79.56
C ILE A 37 35.47 25.62 80.48
N GLU A 38 35.75 25.72 81.77
CA GLU A 38 34.87 25.43 82.90
C GLU A 38 33.57 26.25 82.94
N ALA A 39 32.59 25.61 83.58
CA ALA A 39 31.20 25.99 83.70
C ALA A 39 30.97 27.24 84.56
N ALA A 40 30.23 28.21 84.00
CA ALA A 40 29.45 29.16 84.78
C ALA A 40 28.03 28.59 84.96
N SER A 41 27.65 28.31 86.21
CA SER A 41 26.30 27.96 86.61
C SER A 41 25.34 29.12 86.34
N ARG A 42 24.52 29.00 85.29
CA ARG A 42 23.36 29.86 85.03
C ARG A 42 22.10 29.00 85.03
N ALA A 43 21.12 29.43 85.83
CA ALA A 43 19.79 28.83 85.92
C ALA A 43 19.15 28.72 84.52
N GLN A 44 18.74 27.51 84.12
CA GLN A 44 18.02 27.29 82.87
C GLN A 44 16.51 27.54 83.06
N PRO A 45 15.85 28.28 82.16
CA PRO A 45 14.40 28.37 82.15
C PRO A 45 13.80 27.04 81.67
N GLY A 46 12.78 26.55 82.38
CA GLY A 46 12.02 25.37 81.98
C GLY A 46 11.19 25.65 80.72
N VAL A 47 11.56 25.03 79.60
CA VAL A 47 10.78 25.07 78.36
C VAL A 47 9.66 24.05 78.47
N THR A 48 8.41 24.50 78.53
CA THR A 48 7.25 23.60 78.62
C THR A 48 6.68 23.19 77.26
N ASN A 49 6.98 23.90 76.17
CA ASN A 49 6.52 23.55 74.81
C ASN A 49 7.50 24.04 73.72
N ILE A 50 7.76 23.19 72.72
CA ILE A 50 8.53 23.53 71.50
C ILE A 50 7.64 23.24 70.28
N ASN A 51 7.38 24.26 69.46
CA ASN A 51 6.61 24.10 68.21
C ASN A 51 7.56 24.13 67.01
N VAL A 52 7.67 23.03 66.27
CA VAL A 52 8.55 22.90 65.10
C VAL A 52 7.69 22.71 63.85
N THR A 53 7.70 23.69 62.96
CA THR A 53 7.03 23.57 61.65
C THR A 53 8.10 23.46 60.56
N LYS A 54 8.22 22.26 59.98
CA LYS A 54 9.14 21.86 58.89
C LYS A 54 10.63 21.80 59.26
N SER A 55 10.99 20.88 60.15
CA SER A 55 12.36 20.34 60.23
C SER A 55 12.33 18.82 60.15
N SER A 56 13.29 18.21 59.46
CA SER A 56 13.43 16.75 59.33
C SER A 56 14.35 16.13 60.38
N ARG A 57 15.05 16.91 61.22
CA ARG A 57 15.86 16.42 62.35
C ARG A 57 15.92 17.45 63.49
N LEU A 58 15.45 17.08 64.68
CA LEU A 58 15.57 17.87 65.92
C LEU A 58 16.42 17.05 66.91
N HIS A 59 17.57 17.58 67.33
CA HIS A 59 18.48 16.91 68.26
C HIS A 59 18.34 17.54 69.65
N ILE A 60 17.90 16.76 70.65
CA ILE A 60 17.81 17.19 72.05
C ILE A 60 18.49 16.12 72.93
N GLY A 61 19.77 16.31 73.25
CA GLY A 61 20.47 15.58 74.32
C GLY A 61 20.55 14.04 74.22
N PRO A 62 21.17 13.35 75.19
CA PRO A 62 21.66 11.97 75.05
C PRO A 62 20.60 10.87 75.22
N LYS A 63 19.31 11.14 75.00
CA LYS A 63 18.25 10.10 75.06
C LYS A 63 17.42 10.10 73.78
N PHE A 64 17.51 9.00 73.03
CA PHE A 64 16.65 8.74 71.88
C PHE A 64 15.22 8.47 72.37
N VAL A 65 14.30 9.39 72.08
CA VAL A 65 12.86 9.16 72.24
C VAL A 65 12.31 8.88 70.85
N SER A 66 11.80 7.68 70.61
CA SER A 66 11.15 7.33 69.35
C SER A 66 9.84 8.10 69.24
N VAL A 67 9.79 9.10 68.36
CA VAL A 67 8.55 9.75 67.98
C VAL A 67 7.99 9.00 66.77
N THR A 68 6.96 8.20 66.98
CA THR A 68 6.17 7.62 65.89
C THR A 68 5.35 8.75 65.29
N GLN A 69 5.86 9.38 64.22
CA GLN A 69 5.12 10.39 63.50
C GLN A 69 4.15 9.66 62.56
N ASN A 70 2.87 9.58 62.93
CA ASN A 70 1.83 9.29 61.94
C ASN A 70 1.78 10.50 61.00
N ILE A 71 2.44 10.38 59.86
CA ILE A 71 2.25 11.29 58.74
C ILE A 71 0.93 10.86 58.11
N ASP A 72 -0.17 11.45 58.57
CA ASP A 72 -1.39 11.49 57.77
C ASP A 72 -1.11 12.41 56.58
N ASN A 73 -0.57 11.82 55.50
CA ASN A 73 -0.65 12.43 54.19
C ASN A 73 -2.13 12.45 53.82
N THR A 74 -2.81 13.51 54.22
CA THR A 74 -4.07 13.89 53.60
C THR A 74 -3.75 14.37 52.19
N GLU A 75 -3.53 13.41 51.28
CA GLU A 75 -3.80 13.67 49.88
C GLU A 75 -5.29 13.95 49.78
N VAL A 76 -5.64 15.22 49.89
CA VAL A 76 -6.95 15.70 49.49
C VAL A 76 -6.97 15.51 47.98
N VAL A 77 -7.41 14.34 47.52
CA VAL A 77 -7.87 14.15 46.14
C VAL A 77 -9.12 15.02 46.01
N LYS A 78 -8.85 16.25 45.64
CA LYS A 78 -9.81 17.32 45.54
C LYS A 78 -10.42 17.12 44.16
N ASP A 79 -11.55 16.41 44.10
CA ASP A 79 -12.39 16.32 42.90
C ASP A 79 -12.95 17.71 42.58
N LEU A 80 -12.08 18.58 42.05
CA LEU A 80 -12.52 19.87 41.55
C LEU A 80 -13.19 19.65 40.19
N PRO A 81 -14.32 20.30 39.93
CA PRO A 81 -14.87 20.35 38.58
C PRO A 81 -13.78 20.90 37.66
N LEU A 82 -13.52 20.22 36.53
CA LEU A 82 -12.51 20.51 35.50
C LEU A 82 -12.19 22.02 35.29
N PRO A 83 -13.17 22.94 35.28
CA PRO A 83 -12.89 24.37 35.14
C PRO A 83 -12.01 24.99 36.25
N ARG A 84 -12.18 24.58 37.52
CA ARG A 84 -11.44 25.17 38.65
C ARG A 84 -10.03 24.60 38.78
N TYR A 85 -9.86 23.31 38.50
CA TYR A 85 -8.55 22.64 38.48
C TYR A 85 -7.61 23.28 37.44
N LEU A 86 -8.13 23.54 36.23
CA LEU A 86 -7.37 24.21 35.17
C LEU A 86 -6.97 25.65 35.55
N TRP A 87 -7.81 26.36 36.30
CA TRP A 87 -7.52 27.73 36.74
C TRP A 87 -6.44 27.79 37.83
N ASP A 88 -6.44 26.83 38.76
CA ASP A 88 -5.41 26.75 39.82
C ASP A 88 -4.05 26.33 39.27
N ILE A 89 -3.98 25.41 38.30
CA ILE A 89 -2.75 25.08 37.56
C ILE A 89 -2.26 26.32 36.80
N ALA A 90 -3.15 26.98 36.07
CA ALA A 90 -2.79 28.21 35.35
C ALA A 90 -2.30 29.32 36.28
N LYS A 91 -2.59 29.27 37.58
CA LYS A 91 -2.14 30.26 38.57
C LYS A 91 -0.83 29.85 39.27
N SER A 92 -0.56 28.56 39.44
CA SER A 92 0.63 27.99 40.11
C SER A 92 1.82 27.77 39.17
N THR A 93 1.59 27.70 37.87
CA THR A 93 2.63 27.56 36.83
C THR A 93 3.46 28.85 36.67
N THR A 94 4.78 28.70 36.48
CA THR A 94 5.72 29.83 36.28
C THR A 94 5.50 30.54 34.93
N ARG A 95 5.94 31.80 34.80
CA ARG A 95 5.78 32.56 33.53
C ARG A 95 6.40 31.83 32.32
N ALA A 96 7.51 31.12 32.52
CA ALA A 96 8.21 30.38 31.47
C ALA A 96 7.43 29.14 30.99
N GLU A 97 6.85 28.38 31.91
CA GLU A 97 6.01 27.22 31.59
C GLU A 97 4.70 27.63 30.89
N ARG A 98 4.09 28.76 31.28
CA ARG A 98 2.92 29.30 30.55
C ARG A 98 3.26 29.72 29.14
N LEU A 99 4.43 30.33 28.93
CA LEU A 99 4.90 30.72 27.59
C LEU A 99 5.20 29.50 26.72
N SER A 100 5.76 28.44 27.31
CA SER A 100 6.00 27.15 26.64
C SER A 100 4.69 26.46 26.23
N CYS A 101 3.71 26.35 27.13
CA CYS A 101 2.39 25.80 26.81
C CYS A 101 1.66 26.64 25.76
N ALA A 102 1.71 27.97 25.86
CA ALA A 102 1.12 28.85 24.86
C ALA A 102 1.77 28.67 23.49
N ALA A 103 3.10 28.58 23.42
CA ALA A 103 3.82 28.29 22.19
C ALA A 103 3.44 26.93 21.59
N ALA A 104 3.34 25.88 22.42
CA ALA A 104 2.91 24.55 21.98
C ALA A 104 1.46 24.56 21.43
N ILE A 105 0.55 25.28 22.08
CA ILE A 105 -0.85 25.43 21.60
C ILE A 105 -0.88 26.19 20.28
N VAL A 106 -0.07 27.24 20.14
CA VAL A 106 0.04 28.00 18.87
C VAL A 106 0.58 27.10 17.76
N VAL A 107 1.62 26.30 18.02
CA VAL A 107 2.16 25.36 17.04
C VAL A 107 1.11 24.32 16.65
N LEU A 108 0.38 23.73 17.61
CA LEU A 108 -0.71 22.80 17.33
C LEU A 108 -1.82 23.44 16.51
N ALA A 109 -2.22 24.66 16.86
CA ALA A 109 -3.23 25.41 16.12
C ALA A 109 -2.78 25.69 14.67
N VAL A 110 -1.51 26.09 14.47
CA VAL A 110 -0.93 26.27 13.14
C VAL A 110 -0.90 24.95 12.36
N CYS A 111 -0.50 23.84 12.97
CA CYS A 111 -0.53 22.52 12.34
C CYS A 111 -1.95 22.12 11.92
N ILE A 112 -2.95 22.32 12.78
CA ILE A 112 -4.35 22.04 12.47
C ILE A 112 -4.83 22.94 11.33
N ILE A 113 -4.52 24.24 11.37
CA ILE A 113 -4.87 25.20 10.30
C ILE A 113 -4.24 24.78 8.98
N LEU A 114 -2.97 24.36 8.97
CA LEU A 114 -2.30 23.88 7.77
C LEU A 114 -2.93 22.59 7.25
N ILE A 115 -3.24 21.62 8.12
CA ILE A 115 -3.94 20.39 7.72
C ILE A 115 -5.31 20.72 7.12
N VAL A 116 -6.09 21.59 7.77
CA VAL A 116 -7.41 22.02 7.25
C VAL A 116 -7.25 22.78 5.94
N TYR A 117 -6.28 23.69 5.84
CA TYR A 117 -5.99 24.44 4.62
C TYR A 117 -5.64 23.49 3.47
N PHE A 118 -4.66 22.60 3.65
CA PHE A 118 -4.26 21.64 2.62
C PHE A 118 -5.39 20.68 2.26
N THR A 119 -6.16 20.18 3.22
CA THR A 119 -7.30 19.28 2.92
C THR A 119 -8.43 20.00 2.16
N VAL A 120 -8.74 21.26 2.50
CA VAL A 120 -9.76 22.06 1.80
C VAL A 120 -9.27 22.46 0.41
N VAL A 121 -8.02 22.89 0.27
CA VAL A 121 -7.41 23.27 -1.01
C VAL A 121 -7.30 22.06 -1.94
N SER A 122 -6.84 20.90 -1.45
CA SER A 122 -6.80 19.66 -2.24
C SER A 122 -8.20 19.22 -2.71
N LYS A 123 -9.22 19.34 -1.86
CA LYS A 123 -10.62 19.09 -2.27
C LYS A 123 -11.11 20.08 -3.31
N LYS A 124 -10.77 21.37 -3.18
CA LYS A 124 -11.12 22.39 -4.18
C LYS A 124 -10.45 22.13 -5.53
N HIS A 125 -9.17 21.75 -5.55
CA HIS A 125 -8.48 21.40 -6.79
C HIS A 125 -9.05 20.13 -7.43
N ALA A 126 -9.35 19.09 -6.64
CA ALA A 126 -9.99 17.88 -7.17
C ALA A 126 -11.36 18.17 -7.82
N ASN A 127 -12.14 19.10 -7.26
CA ASN A 127 -13.42 19.52 -7.82
C ASN A 127 -13.30 20.54 -8.96
N ALA A 128 -12.14 21.16 -9.16
CA ALA A 128 -11.91 22.20 -10.16
C ALA A 128 -11.24 21.69 -11.45
N VAL A 129 -10.71 20.45 -11.46
CA VAL A 129 -10.30 19.81 -12.71
C VAL A 129 -11.57 19.47 -13.48
N VAL A 130 -11.87 20.27 -14.50
CA VAL A 130 -12.91 19.91 -15.47
C VAL A 130 -12.39 18.69 -16.23
N ASP A 131 -12.98 17.52 -15.98
CA ASP A 131 -12.72 16.30 -16.75
C ASP A 131 -13.31 16.50 -18.16
N VAL A 132 -12.57 17.19 -19.03
CA VAL A 132 -12.93 17.37 -20.45
C VAL A 132 -12.73 16.02 -21.14
N ALA A 133 -13.69 15.14 -20.93
CA ALA A 133 -13.65 13.79 -21.40
C ALA A 133 -14.64 13.57 -22.55
N PRO A 134 -14.36 12.60 -23.43
CA PRO A 134 -15.35 12.16 -24.40
C PRO A 134 -16.62 11.66 -23.67
N HIS A 135 -17.78 11.90 -24.28
CA HIS A 135 -19.07 11.42 -23.75
C HIS A 135 -19.22 9.91 -23.91
N GLU A 136 -18.42 9.31 -24.79
CA GLU A 136 -18.39 7.89 -25.08
C GLU A 136 -17.79 7.10 -23.91
N TRP A 137 -18.39 5.95 -23.61
CA TRP A 137 -17.83 5.01 -22.65
C TRP A 137 -16.70 4.16 -23.26
N TYR A 138 -16.69 4.01 -24.60
CA TYR A 138 -15.67 3.31 -25.37
C TYR A 138 -14.67 4.34 -25.92
N ILE A 139 -13.42 4.22 -25.52
CA ILE A 139 -12.34 5.16 -25.82
C ILE A 139 -11.37 4.50 -26.80
N THR A 140 -11.35 4.97 -28.04
CA THR A 140 -10.46 4.47 -29.10
C THR A 140 -8.99 4.82 -28.82
N LYS A 141 -8.05 4.11 -29.47
CA LYS A 141 -6.61 4.47 -29.47
C LYS A 141 -6.36 5.95 -29.77
N LYS A 142 -7.13 6.53 -30.70
CA LYS A 142 -7.02 7.95 -31.07
C LYS A 142 -7.43 8.88 -29.92
N MET A 143 -8.47 8.53 -29.17
CA MET A 143 -9.02 9.37 -28.11
C MET A 143 -8.11 9.45 -26.89
N TRP A 144 -7.41 8.37 -26.54
CA TRP A 144 -6.40 8.37 -25.47
C TRP A 144 -4.98 8.69 -25.96
N LEU A 145 -4.83 9.13 -27.22
CA LEU A 145 -3.56 9.55 -27.82
C LEU A 145 -2.48 8.45 -27.81
N ALA A 146 -2.88 7.23 -28.15
CA ALA A 146 -1.98 6.07 -28.20
C ALA A 146 -0.73 6.33 -29.06
N PRO A 147 0.48 6.13 -28.50
CA PRO A 147 1.68 5.93 -29.30
C PRO A 147 1.46 4.98 -30.48
N LYS A 148 2.02 5.34 -31.64
CA LYS A 148 1.95 4.51 -32.84
C LYS A 148 2.75 3.23 -32.62
N PHE A 149 2.11 2.09 -32.85
CA PHE A 149 2.75 0.78 -32.84
C PHE A 149 2.40 0.02 -34.14
N ILE A 150 3.36 -0.72 -34.68
CA ILE A 150 3.26 -1.37 -36.01
C ILE A 150 3.58 -2.86 -35.84
N ASN A 151 2.69 -3.62 -35.20
CA ASN A 151 2.71 -5.08 -35.24
C ASN A 151 1.39 -5.67 -34.71
N ASP A 152 0.37 -5.70 -35.56
CA ASP A 152 -0.97 -6.18 -35.23
C ASP A 152 -1.27 -7.49 -36.00
N GLU A 153 -0.85 -8.63 -35.44
CA GLU A 153 -1.23 -9.94 -35.96
C GLU A 153 -2.67 -10.26 -35.58
N LYS A 154 -3.48 -10.69 -36.56
CA LYS A 154 -4.87 -11.05 -36.34
C LYS A 154 -5.01 -12.48 -35.81
N THR A 155 -5.98 -12.70 -34.93
CA THR A 155 -6.36 -14.05 -34.48
C THR A 155 -7.13 -14.80 -35.57
N GLU A 156 -6.84 -16.10 -35.71
CA GLU A 156 -7.65 -17.06 -36.48
C GLU A 156 -8.76 -17.73 -35.65
N PHE A 157 -8.85 -17.41 -34.36
CA PHE A 157 -9.78 -17.98 -33.39
C PHE A 157 -10.95 -17.01 -33.14
N THR A 158 -11.70 -16.71 -34.20
CA THR A 158 -12.89 -15.86 -34.15
C THR A 158 -14.15 -16.67 -34.48
N PRO A 159 -15.30 -16.44 -33.80
CA PRO A 159 -15.45 -15.59 -32.61
C PRO A 159 -14.70 -16.19 -31.42
N VAL A 160 -14.15 -15.34 -30.54
CA VAL A 160 -13.37 -15.83 -29.39
C VAL A 160 -14.27 -16.46 -28.33
N LYS A 161 -13.84 -17.58 -27.77
CA LYS A 161 -14.57 -18.33 -26.72
C LYS A 161 -14.05 -18.11 -25.31
N LEU A 162 -12.88 -17.49 -25.16
CA LEU A 162 -12.21 -17.33 -23.87
C LEU A 162 -11.89 -15.87 -23.61
N ILE A 163 -12.38 -15.36 -22.49
CA ILE A 163 -12.10 -14.01 -21.98
C ILE A 163 -11.23 -14.14 -20.74
N ILE A 164 -10.09 -13.47 -20.72
CA ILE A 164 -9.15 -13.53 -19.61
C ILE A 164 -9.12 -12.17 -18.92
N ILE A 165 -9.55 -12.16 -17.65
CA ILE A 165 -9.54 -10.97 -16.81
C ILE A 165 -8.19 -10.82 -16.11
N ALA A 166 -7.62 -9.63 -16.21
CA ALA A 166 -6.37 -9.26 -15.57
C ALA A 166 -6.48 -7.92 -14.82
N HIS A 167 -5.47 -7.61 -14.01
CA HIS A 167 -5.19 -6.25 -13.55
C HIS A 167 -3.86 -5.76 -14.13
N THR A 168 -3.64 -4.45 -14.15
CA THR A 168 -2.42 -3.83 -14.68
C THR A 168 -1.28 -3.73 -13.67
N VAL A 169 -1.58 -3.82 -12.36
CA VAL A 169 -0.63 -3.50 -11.27
C VAL A 169 -0.12 -2.05 -11.34
N SER A 170 -0.91 -1.17 -11.96
CA SER A 170 -0.62 0.26 -12.04
C SER A 170 -1.37 1.03 -10.94
N PRO A 171 -1.06 2.33 -10.73
CA PRO A 171 -1.89 3.20 -9.91
C PRO A 171 -3.33 3.29 -10.44
N GLU A 172 -4.29 3.56 -9.55
CA GLU A 172 -5.67 3.88 -9.93
C GLU A 172 -5.75 5.23 -10.65
N CYS A 173 -6.77 5.38 -11.50
CA CYS A 173 -7.07 6.61 -12.20
C CYS A 173 -8.58 6.88 -12.15
N ASN A 174 -8.99 8.09 -11.74
CA ASN A 174 -10.41 8.43 -11.51
C ASN A 174 -10.92 9.58 -12.40
N LEU A 175 -10.06 10.10 -13.29
CA LEU A 175 -10.39 11.14 -14.27
C LEU A 175 -9.93 10.66 -15.65
N PHE A 176 -10.62 11.06 -16.72
CA PHE A 176 -10.25 10.69 -18.09
C PHE A 176 -8.79 10.98 -18.38
N VAL A 177 -8.35 12.21 -18.08
CA VAL A 177 -6.98 12.65 -18.38
C VAL A 177 -5.93 11.78 -17.69
N ASN A 178 -6.20 11.32 -16.46
CA ASN A 178 -5.29 10.48 -15.71
C ASN A 178 -5.29 9.04 -16.25
N CYS A 179 -6.47 8.52 -16.62
CA CYS A 179 -6.57 7.18 -17.19
C CYS A 179 -6.00 7.08 -18.59
N ALA A 180 -6.22 8.09 -19.45
CA ALA A 180 -5.59 8.19 -20.75
C ALA A 180 -4.05 8.30 -20.61
N ALA A 181 -3.56 9.10 -19.67
CA ALA A 181 -2.13 9.16 -19.37
C ALA A 181 -1.58 7.81 -18.90
N GLU A 182 -2.33 7.09 -18.06
CA GLU A 182 -1.91 5.77 -17.59
C GLU A 182 -1.88 4.73 -18.72
N MET A 183 -2.84 4.77 -19.66
CA MET A 183 -2.81 3.95 -20.87
C MET A 183 -1.54 4.20 -21.70
N VAL A 184 -1.15 5.46 -21.88
CA VAL A 184 0.10 5.83 -22.57
C VAL A 184 1.32 5.33 -21.81
N ASN A 185 1.36 5.47 -20.48
CA ASN A 185 2.46 4.97 -19.64
C ASN A 185 2.62 3.46 -19.77
N LEU A 186 1.52 2.71 -19.66
CA LEU A 186 1.50 1.27 -19.82
C LEU A 186 2.00 0.85 -21.21
N GLN A 187 1.48 1.47 -22.27
CA GLN A 187 1.91 1.14 -23.63
C GLN A 187 3.41 1.41 -23.85
N ASN A 188 3.91 2.56 -23.38
CA ASN A 188 5.32 2.92 -23.47
C ASN A 188 6.20 1.95 -22.69
N TYR A 189 5.78 1.54 -21.49
CA TYR A 189 6.48 0.55 -20.70
C TYR A 189 6.62 -0.77 -21.47
N PHE A 190 5.53 -1.30 -22.01
CA PHE A 190 5.58 -2.57 -22.73
C PHE A 190 6.36 -2.50 -24.05
N THR A 191 6.22 -1.39 -24.78
CA THR A 191 6.96 -1.17 -26.02
C THR A 191 8.46 -1.05 -25.76
N THR A 192 8.85 -0.33 -24.70
CA THR A 192 10.27 -0.10 -24.35
C THR A 192 10.94 -1.36 -23.78
N HIS A 193 10.26 -2.07 -22.89
CA HIS A 193 10.87 -3.20 -22.16
C HIS A 193 10.73 -4.54 -22.88
N TYR A 194 9.69 -4.73 -23.69
CA TYR A 194 9.40 -6.02 -24.32
C TYR A 194 9.18 -5.96 -25.84
N GLY A 195 9.19 -4.77 -26.44
CA GLY A 195 9.09 -4.61 -27.90
C GLY A 195 7.70 -4.92 -28.47
N TYR A 196 6.65 -4.90 -27.65
CA TYR A 196 5.28 -5.16 -28.08
C TYR A 196 4.28 -4.10 -27.58
N ASP A 197 3.13 -3.95 -28.24
CA ASP A 197 2.04 -3.04 -27.83
C ASP A 197 1.48 -3.44 -26.44
N LEU A 198 0.63 -2.62 -25.84
CA LEU A 198 -0.14 -2.96 -24.64
C LEU A 198 -0.65 -4.42 -24.68
N PRO A 199 -0.39 -5.25 -23.65
CA PRO A 199 -0.62 -6.69 -23.76
C PRO A 199 -2.10 -7.08 -23.82
N TYR A 200 -3.00 -6.19 -23.46
CA TYR A 200 -4.44 -6.43 -23.36
C TYR A 200 -5.19 -5.93 -24.59
N ASN A 201 -6.28 -6.60 -24.96
CA ASN A 201 -7.17 -6.15 -26.03
C ASN A 201 -7.96 -4.92 -25.61
N PHE A 202 -8.43 -4.91 -24.36
CA PHE A 202 -9.18 -3.81 -23.76
C PHE A 202 -8.76 -3.59 -22.31
N VAL A 203 -8.90 -2.36 -21.83
CA VAL A 203 -8.57 -1.97 -20.47
C VAL A 203 -9.68 -1.11 -19.88
N ILE A 204 -10.03 -1.29 -18.60
CA ILE A 204 -11.07 -0.53 -17.90
C ILE A 204 -10.43 0.34 -16.83
N GLY A 205 -10.62 1.66 -16.92
CA GLY A 205 -10.18 2.62 -15.90
C GLY A 205 -11.10 2.64 -14.68
N ASN A 206 -10.66 3.19 -13.54
CA ASN A 206 -11.47 3.19 -12.31
C ASN A 206 -12.70 4.12 -12.41
N GLU A 207 -12.68 5.08 -13.32
CA GLU A 207 -13.80 5.92 -13.73
C GLU A 207 -14.80 5.19 -14.66
N GLY A 208 -14.50 3.95 -15.05
CA GLY A 208 -15.43 3.06 -15.74
C GLY A 208 -15.54 3.30 -17.24
N ARG A 209 -14.56 3.94 -17.88
CA ARG A 209 -14.46 3.90 -19.35
C ARG A 209 -13.66 2.68 -19.79
N VAL A 210 -13.98 2.19 -20.98
CA VAL A 210 -13.27 1.08 -21.63
C VAL A 210 -12.36 1.66 -22.69
N TYR A 211 -11.06 1.46 -22.51
CA TYR A 211 -10.01 1.88 -23.40
C TYR A 211 -9.65 0.74 -24.34
N GLU A 212 -9.64 1.05 -25.63
CA GLU A 212 -9.14 0.16 -26.67
C GLU A 212 -7.62 -0.02 -26.50
N GLY A 213 -7.20 -1.23 -26.16
CA GLY A 213 -5.83 -1.70 -26.24
C GLY A 213 -5.57 -2.23 -27.64
N ARG A 214 -5.30 -3.53 -27.80
CA ARG A 214 -5.10 -4.13 -29.13
C ARG A 214 -6.38 -4.27 -29.97
N SER A 215 -7.58 -4.03 -29.42
CA SER A 215 -8.87 -4.20 -30.10
C SER A 215 -9.29 -5.68 -30.28
N TRP A 216 -10.39 -5.92 -30.99
CA TRP A 216 -11.12 -7.20 -31.00
C TRP A 216 -10.38 -8.39 -31.62
N GLU A 217 -9.77 -8.18 -32.79
CA GLU A 217 -9.24 -9.28 -33.61
C GLU A 217 -7.72 -9.42 -33.51
N ILE A 218 -7.03 -8.62 -32.69
CA ILE A 218 -5.58 -8.60 -32.62
C ILE A 218 -5.09 -9.48 -31.48
N ILE A 219 -4.07 -10.30 -31.75
CA ILE A 219 -3.47 -11.19 -30.76
C ILE A 219 -2.87 -10.37 -29.61
N GLY A 220 -3.22 -10.75 -28.38
CA GLY A 220 -2.71 -10.16 -27.14
C GLY A 220 -1.28 -10.55 -26.78
N ALA A 221 -0.79 -10.03 -25.65
CA ALA A 221 0.41 -10.51 -24.96
C ALA A 221 0.17 -10.69 -23.44
N HIS A 222 -1.09 -10.85 -23.03
CA HIS A 222 -1.53 -10.86 -21.63
C HIS A 222 -1.40 -12.21 -20.92
N THR A 223 -1.45 -13.33 -21.65
CA THR A 223 -1.43 -14.68 -21.06
C THR A 223 -0.77 -15.67 -22.00
N SER A 224 0.47 -16.04 -21.66
CA SER A 224 1.28 -16.99 -22.43
C SER A 224 0.52 -18.30 -22.67
N GLY A 225 0.50 -18.76 -23.92
CA GLY A 225 -0.21 -19.97 -24.36
C GLY A 225 -1.65 -19.74 -24.81
N TYR A 226 -2.29 -18.64 -24.40
CA TYR A 226 -3.72 -18.37 -24.68
C TYR A 226 -3.94 -17.12 -25.54
N ASN A 227 -2.95 -16.23 -25.68
CA ASN A 227 -3.05 -14.97 -26.42
C ASN A 227 -3.70 -15.07 -27.80
N ARG A 228 -3.43 -16.15 -28.56
CA ARG A 228 -3.95 -16.30 -29.92
C ARG A 228 -5.43 -16.64 -29.97
N CYS A 229 -6.02 -17.15 -28.88
CA CYS A 229 -7.36 -17.72 -28.86
C CYS A 229 -8.26 -17.18 -27.75
N SER A 230 -7.86 -16.04 -27.18
CA SER A 230 -8.59 -15.36 -26.11
C SER A 230 -8.53 -13.86 -26.29
N LEU A 231 -9.45 -13.18 -25.60
CA LEU A 231 -9.45 -11.72 -25.47
C LEU A 231 -9.05 -11.37 -24.03
N GLY A 232 -8.01 -10.54 -23.92
CA GLY A 232 -7.54 -10.02 -22.62
C GLY A 232 -8.25 -8.72 -22.26
N LEU A 233 -8.91 -8.71 -21.10
CA LEU A 233 -9.55 -7.54 -20.51
C LEU A 233 -8.89 -7.20 -19.18
N ALA A 234 -8.16 -6.08 -19.13
CA ALA A 234 -7.50 -5.64 -17.89
C ALA A 234 -8.27 -4.54 -17.18
N PHE A 235 -8.09 -4.46 -15.87
CA PHE A 235 -8.57 -3.37 -15.02
C PHE A 235 -7.36 -2.56 -14.54
N ILE A 236 -7.40 -1.24 -14.73
CA ILE A 236 -6.35 -0.34 -14.20
C ILE A 236 -6.37 -0.42 -12.68
N GLY A 237 -5.23 -0.74 -12.07
CA GLY A 237 -5.10 -0.85 -10.63
C GLY A 237 -4.37 -2.10 -10.16
N ASP A 238 -4.19 -2.19 -8.85
CA ASP A 238 -3.68 -3.36 -8.14
C ASP A 238 -4.71 -3.89 -7.14
N TYR A 239 -5.50 -4.87 -7.56
CA TYR A 239 -6.60 -5.45 -6.78
C TYR A 239 -6.17 -6.57 -5.80
N ARG A 240 -4.88 -6.66 -5.44
CA ARG A 240 -4.38 -7.58 -4.42
C ARG A 240 -4.70 -7.03 -3.02
N GLU A 241 -5.75 -7.54 -2.39
CA GLU A 241 -6.09 -7.13 -1.01
C GLU A 241 -4.96 -7.51 -0.05
N GLY A 242 -4.77 -6.69 0.99
CA GLY A 242 -3.75 -6.90 2.02
C GLY A 242 -2.43 -6.16 1.74
N LEU A 243 -2.24 -5.59 0.56
CA LEU A 243 -1.16 -4.63 0.33
C LEU A 243 -1.42 -3.31 1.06
N PRO A 244 -0.38 -2.51 1.39
CA PRO A 244 -0.56 -1.20 2.04
C PRO A 244 -1.45 -0.24 1.24
N SER A 245 -1.39 -0.34 -0.09
CA SER A 245 -2.26 0.37 -1.03
C SER A 245 -2.73 -0.64 -2.07
N TYR A 246 -4.04 -0.76 -2.24
CA TYR A 246 -4.66 -1.63 -3.25
C TYR A 246 -5.92 -0.97 -3.79
N SER A 247 -6.25 -1.32 -5.03
CA SER A 247 -7.40 -0.83 -5.75
C SER A 247 -8.68 -1.52 -5.35
N LYS A 248 -9.80 -0.80 -5.42
CA LYS A 248 -11.13 -1.38 -5.15
C LYS A 248 -11.93 -1.43 -6.44
N VAL A 249 -12.40 -2.62 -6.79
CA VAL A 249 -13.29 -2.81 -7.92
C VAL A 249 -14.59 -2.04 -7.70
N THR A 250 -15.01 -1.28 -8.71
CA THR A 250 -16.26 -0.52 -8.67
C THR A 250 -17.37 -1.23 -9.45
N SER A 251 -18.63 -0.99 -9.07
CA SER A 251 -19.79 -1.52 -9.80
C SER A 251 -19.82 -1.02 -11.24
N LEU A 252 -19.36 0.21 -11.49
CA LEU A 252 -19.29 0.79 -12.82
C LEU A 252 -18.28 0.07 -13.71
N GLN A 253 -17.10 -0.28 -13.20
CA GLN A 253 -16.13 -1.08 -13.94
C GLN A 253 -16.70 -2.45 -14.33
N LEU A 254 -17.36 -3.14 -13.40
CA LEU A 254 -18.00 -4.43 -13.66
C LEU A 254 -19.11 -4.31 -14.69
N GLN A 255 -19.97 -3.31 -14.59
CA GLN A 255 -21.04 -3.05 -15.57
C GLN A 255 -20.46 -2.79 -16.96
N ARG A 256 -19.38 -2.02 -17.04
CA ARG A 256 -18.73 -1.65 -18.30
C ARG A 256 -18.00 -2.82 -18.95
N ALA A 257 -17.43 -3.72 -18.13
CA ALA A 257 -16.94 -5.00 -18.61
C ALA A 257 -18.07 -5.82 -19.24
N GLN A 258 -19.20 -5.98 -18.56
CA GLN A 258 -20.36 -6.72 -19.11
C GLN A 258 -20.88 -6.08 -20.41
N MET A 259 -21.05 -4.75 -20.43
CA MET A 259 -21.46 -4.03 -21.64
C MET A 259 -20.50 -4.24 -22.82
N LEU A 260 -19.19 -4.27 -22.57
CA LEU A 260 -18.19 -4.56 -23.60
C LEU A 260 -18.36 -5.99 -24.13
N LEU A 261 -18.51 -6.98 -23.24
CA LEU A 261 -18.65 -8.38 -23.62
C LEU A 261 -19.95 -8.62 -24.41
N ASP A 262 -21.06 -8.04 -23.95
CA ASP A 262 -22.35 -8.07 -24.66
C ASP A 262 -22.21 -7.47 -26.07
N LYS A 263 -21.49 -6.33 -26.18
CA LYS A 263 -21.24 -5.71 -27.48
C LYS A 263 -20.34 -6.57 -28.37
N GLY A 264 -19.35 -7.25 -27.80
CA GLY A 264 -18.48 -8.17 -28.53
C GLY A 264 -19.26 -9.37 -29.08
N VAL A 265 -20.24 -9.88 -28.32
CA VAL A 265 -21.16 -10.94 -28.79
C VAL A 265 -22.07 -10.41 -29.90
N GLU A 266 -22.68 -9.23 -29.71
CA GLU A 266 -23.55 -8.58 -30.70
C GLU A 266 -22.81 -8.36 -32.05
N LEU A 267 -21.56 -7.94 -31.99
CA LEU A 267 -20.72 -7.69 -33.17
C LEU A 267 -20.12 -8.96 -33.78
N GLY A 268 -20.28 -10.13 -33.15
CA GLY A 268 -19.75 -11.40 -33.63
C GLY A 268 -18.25 -11.60 -33.39
N TYR A 269 -17.63 -10.80 -32.52
CA TYR A 269 -16.23 -11.00 -32.11
C TYR A 269 -16.09 -12.01 -30.97
N ILE A 270 -17.11 -12.12 -30.11
CA ILE A 270 -17.15 -13.06 -28.98
C ILE A 270 -18.25 -14.09 -29.25
N ASP A 271 -17.96 -15.36 -28.96
CA ASP A 271 -18.92 -16.45 -29.09
C ASP A 271 -20.00 -16.30 -28.03
N LYS A 272 -21.27 -16.57 -28.35
CA LYS A 272 -22.38 -16.45 -27.40
C LYS A 272 -22.22 -17.31 -26.14
N ASP A 273 -21.48 -18.42 -26.24
CA ASP A 273 -21.24 -19.37 -25.15
C ASP A 273 -19.82 -19.20 -24.56
N TYR A 274 -19.23 -18.00 -24.71
CA TYR A 274 -17.89 -17.68 -24.19
C TYR A 274 -17.76 -17.97 -22.69
N GLN A 275 -16.53 -18.12 -22.24
CA GLN A 275 -16.21 -18.34 -20.84
C GLN A 275 -15.22 -17.28 -20.34
N VAL A 276 -15.36 -16.91 -19.08
CA VAL A 276 -14.54 -15.94 -18.38
C VAL A 276 -13.67 -16.64 -17.34
N VAL A 277 -12.40 -16.31 -17.30
CA VAL A 277 -11.45 -16.75 -16.27
C VAL A 277 -10.60 -15.59 -15.78
N GLY A 278 -10.02 -15.71 -14.59
CA GLY A 278 -8.92 -14.86 -14.16
C GLY A 278 -7.59 -15.36 -14.73
N ALA A 279 -6.64 -14.45 -14.98
CA ALA A 279 -5.30 -14.83 -15.45
C ALA A 279 -4.62 -15.91 -14.57
N LYS A 280 -4.84 -15.86 -13.25
CA LYS A 280 -4.36 -16.86 -12.28
C LYS A 280 -4.94 -18.27 -12.45
N ASP A 281 -6.06 -18.44 -13.14
CA ASP A 281 -6.63 -19.76 -13.40
C ASP A 281 -5.82 -20.52 -14.46
N LEU A 282 -5.05 -19.80 -15.28
CA LEU A 282 -4.31 -20.32 -16.42
C LEU A 282 -2.80 -20.37 -16.19
N ALA A 283 -2.26 -19.42 -15.43
CA ALA A 283 -0.83 -19.27 -15.17
C ALA A 283 -0.55 -19.02 -13.69
N SER A 284 0.70 -19.24 -13.27
CA SER A 284 1.16 -18.82 -11.95
C SER A 284 1.24 -17.29 -11.91
N SER A 285 0.17 -16.64 -11.44
CA SER A 285 0.03 -15.19 -11.37
C SER A 285 -0.86 -14.78 -10.20
N TYR A 286 -0.65 -13.58 -9.65
CA TYR A 286 -1.57 -12.96 -8.71
C TYR A 286 -2.75 -12.26 -9.40
N SER A 287 -2.66 -12.00 -10.70
CA SER A 287 -3.68 -11.34 -11.51
C SER A 287 -4.94 -12.20 -11.64
N PRO A 288 -6.17 -11.64 -11.50
CA PRO A 288 -6.49 -10.21 -11.50
C PRO A 288 -6.49 -9.54 -10.11
N GLY A 289 -5.89 -10.14 -9.09
CA GLY A 289 -5.98 -9.68 -7.70
C GLY A 289 -7.18 -10.28 -6.95
N THR A 290 -7.12 -10.36 -5.63
CA THR A 290 -8.08 -11.12 -4.83
C THR A 290 -9.49 -10.53 -4.83
N ASN A 291 -9.65 -9.20 -4.81
CA ASN A 291 -11.00 -8.61 -4.79
C ASN A 291 -11.67 -8.70 -6.17
N LEU A 292 -10.96 -8.38 -7.25
CA LEU A 292 -11.51 -8.44 -8.61
C LEU A 292 -11.82 -9.90 -8.98
N TYR A 293 -10.94 -10.84 -8.59
CA TYR A 293 -11.17 -12.27 -8.80
C TYR A 293 -12.48 -12.75 -8.13
N ARG A 294 -12.77 -12.28 -6.91
CA ARG A 294 -14.02 -12.61 -6.20
C ARG A 294 -15.26 -12.09 -6.94
N GLU A 295 -15.17 -10.91 -7.56
CA GLU A 295 -16.30 -10.35 -8.30
C GLU A 295 -16.56 -11.07 -9.62
N ILE A 296 -15.52 -11.41 -10.38
CA ILE A 296 -15.71 -12.11 -11.67
C ILE A 296 -16.22 -13.54 -11.48
N GLN A 297 -15.94 -14.18 -10.34
CA GLN A 297 -16.48 -15.51 -9.99
C GLN A 297 -18.00 -15.55 -9.88
N LYS A 298 -18.65 -14.38 -9.76
CA LYS A 298 -20.11 -14.25 -9.69
C LYS A 298 -20.74 -14.08 -11.07
N TRP A 299 -19.95 -13.94 -12.13
CA TRP A 299 -20.45 -13.68 -13.47
C TRP A 299 -21.08 -14.94 -14.08
N PRO A 300 -22.14 -14.82 -14.90
CA PRO A 300 -22.82 -15.98 -15.48
C PRO A 300 -21.91 -16.86 -16.36
N HIS A 301 -20.96 -16.24 -17.06
CA HIS A 301 -20.01 -16.91 -17.96
C HIS A 301 -18.71 -17.34 -17.26
N TYR A 302 -18.61 -17.24 -15.93
CA TYR A 302 -17.38 -17.63 -15.25
C TYR A 302 -17.15 -19.15 -15.31
N ALA A 303 -15.98 -19.56 -15.78
CA ALA A 303 -15.62 -20.97 -15.85
C ALA A 303 -15.11 -21.48 -14.51
N HIS A 304 -15.89 -22.36 -13.89
CA HIS A 304 -15.51 -23.03 -12.65
C HIS A 304 -14.52 -24.19 -12.89
N ASN A 305 -13.78 -24.57 -11.84
CA ASN A 305 -12.92 -25.76 -11.80
C ASN A 305 -11.72 -25.78 -12.77
N ASN A 306 -11.16 -24.62 -13.13
CA ASN A 306 -9.94 -24.52 -13.95
C ASN A 306 -10.04 -25.26 -15.30
N THR A 307 -11.21 -25.22 -15.97
CA THR A 307 -11.52 -26.02 -17.18
C THR A 307 -10.53 -25.82 -18.34
N PHE A 308 -9.85 -24.67 -18.37
CA PHE A 308 -8.94 -24.25 -19.43
C PHE A 308 -7.47 -24.47 -19.10
N ARG A 309 -7.13 -24.77 -17.84
CA ARG A 309 -5.74 -24.85 -17.41
C ARG A 309 -5.02 -26.01 -18.09
N GLY A 310 -3.94 -25.68 -18.80
CA GLY A 310 -3.11 -26.65 -19.50
C GLY A 310 -3.62 -27.03 -20.89
N LYS A 311 -4.74 -26.46 -21.34
CA LYS A 311 -5.24 -26.67 -22.71
C LYS A 311 -4.54 -25.74 -23.70
N THR A 312 -4.30 -26.27 -24.88
CA THR A 312 -3.89 -25.52 -26.08
C THR A 312 -5.09 -24.81 -26.69
N CYS A 313 -4.84 -23.81 -27.55
CA CYS A 313 -5.91 -23.14 -28.27
C CYS A 313 -6.69 -24.08 -29.19
N GLU A 314 -6.05 -25.08 -29.79
CA GLU A 314 -6.72 -26.05 -30.65
C GLU A 314 -7.69 -26.91 -29.83
N GLU A 315 -7.30 -27.36 -28.64
CA GLU A 315 -8.17 -28.11 -27.73
C GLU A 315 -9.36 -27.28 -27.24
N ILE A 316 -9.17 -25.98 -26.99
CA ILE A 316 -10.26 -25.07 -26.59
C ILE A 316 -11.31 -24.94 -27.69
N TYR A 317 -10.88 -24.96 -28.96
CA TYR A 317 -11.77 -24.78 -30.11
C TYR A 317 -12.14 -26.10 -30.80
N ASN A 318 -11.74 -27.25 -30.24
CA ASN A 318 -11.89 -28.57 -30.84
C ASN A 318 -11.34 -28.65 -32.28
N ARG A 319 -10.22 -27.98 -32.55
CA ARG A 319 -9.51 -28.03 -33.84
C ARG A 319 -8.46 -29.15 -33.82
N ALA A 320 -8.17 -29.74 -34.98
CA ALA A 320 -7.06 -30.67 -35.10
C ALA A 320 -5.74 -29.94 -34.81
N LEU A 321 -4.87 -30.54 -33.99
CA LEU A 321 -3.53 -30.01 -33.78
C LEU A 321 -2.78 -30.02 -35.12
N PRO A 322 -2.06 -28.95 -35.49
CA PRO A 322 -1.24 -28.97 -36.69
C PRO A 322 -0.24 -30.13 -36.55
N HIS A 323 -0.26 -31.06 -37.51
CA HIS A 323 0.64 -32.20 -37.51
C HIS A 323 2.08 -31.72 -37.39
N THR A 324 2.74 -32.06 -36.28
CA THR A 324 4.18 -31.86 -36.12
C THR A 324 4.85 -32.76 -37.16
N THR A 325 5.20 -32.21 -38.32
CA THR A 325 6.12 -32.89 -39.23
C THR A 325 7.44 -33.00 -38.50
N THR A 326 7.69 -34.17 -37.94
CA THR A 326 9.00 -34.62 -37.51
C THR A 326 9.91 -34.57 -38.73
N SER A 327 10.63 -33.46 -38.89
CA SER A 327 11.77 -33.41 -39.79
C SER A 327 12.83 -34.32 -39.20
N THR A 328 12.90 -35.55 -39.70
CA THR A 328 14.05 -36.43 -39.54
C THR A 328 15.30 -35.64 -39.91
N PRO A 329 16.35 -35.60 -39.06
CA PRO A 329 17.60 -34.95 -39.43
C PRO A 329 18.13 -35.66 -40.67
N ARG A 330 18.29 -34.96 -41.79
CA ARG A 330 19.12 -35.46 -42.88
C ARG A 330 20.53 -35.53 -42.34
N THR A 331 21.04 -36.74 -42.12
CA THR A 331 22.46 -37.00 -42.04
C THR A 331 23.10 -36.47 -43.32
N VAL A 332 23.85 -35.39 -43.19
CA VAL A 332 24.74 -34.92 -44.24
C VAL A 332 25.88 -35.92 -44.31
N GLU A 333 25.84 -36.80 -45.32
CA GLU A 333 27.01 -37.55 -45.74
C GLU A 333 28.03 -36.55 -46.29
N ILE A 334 29.15 -36.43 -45.58
CA ILE A 334 30.31 -35.67 -46.03
C ILE A 334 31.08 -36.59 -46.97
N ASN A 335 30.87 -36.43 -48.28
CA ASN A 335 31.76 -37.03 -49.26
C ASN A 335 33.03 -36.18 -49.36
N GLU A 336 34.12 -36.69 -48.79
CA GLU A 336 35.46 -36.33 -49.22
C GLU A 336 35.64 -36.80 -50.67
N THR A 337 35.86 -35.87 -51.61
CA THR A 337 36.71 -36.10 -52.79
C THR A 337 36.91 -34.82 -53.65
N THR A 338 38.19 -34.50 -53.85
CA THR A 338 38.79 -33.93 -55.07
C THR A 338 38.83 -32.38 -55.22
N THR A 339 39.93 -31.69 -54.88
CA THR A 339 41.19 -31.40 -55.63
C THR A 339 41.07 -30.41 -56.81
N LEU A 340 41.93 -29.37 -56.77
CA LEU A 340 42.45 -28.50 -57.86
C LEU A 340 41.51 -27.52 -58.58
N LEU A 341 41.54 -26.23 -58.18
CA LEU A 341 42.31 -25.15 -58.84
C LEU A 341 42.17 -23.83 -58.06
#